data_AF-A0A7J4JEY4-F1
#
_entry.id   AF-A0A7J4JEY4-F1
#
_cell.length_a   1.000
_cell.length_b   1.000
_cell.length_c   1.000
_cell.angle_alpha   90.00
_cell.angle_beta   90.00
_cell.angle_gamma   90.00
#
_symmetry.space_group_name_H-M   'P 1'
#
loop_
_entity.id
_entity.type
_entity.pdbx_description
1 polymer ?
#
loop_
_entity_poly.entity_id
_entity_poly.type
_entity_poly.pdbx_seq_one_letter_code
_entity_poly.pdbx_strand_id
1 'polypeptide(L)'
;MAAKSVLESFESTSEIPVPRTLVGQVIGQEKAGEIIKKAAAQKRNVLLVGLPGTGKSMLAQAMAELLPVQQLHDILVYPNEVDPNNPKVRMVRAGEAAKIVNELRLEAKAQEDNMRLLSFLLPFAWFVLTSVIWNLKWISDVVYAATLILGGFLL
;
A
#
# COMPACT_ATOMS: atom_id res chain seq x y z
N MET A 1 35.49 -40.12 -20.72
CA MET A 1 34.32 -40.65 -19.99
C MET A 1 33.09 -40.01 -20.60
N ALA A 2 32.42 -40.74 -21.50
CA ALA A 2 31.30 -40.21 -22.27
C ALA A 2 30.15 -39.84 -21.33
N ALA A 3 29.56 -38.65 -21.52
CA ALA A 3 28.30 -38.29 -20.90
C ALA A 3 27.26 -39.29 -21.41
N LYS A 4 27.00 -40.34 -20.61
CA LYS A 4 25.91 -41.29 -20.82
C LYS A 4 24.65 -40.46 -21.00
N SER A 5 24.05 -40.54 -22.17
CA SER A 5 22.98 -39.67 -22.63
C SER A 5 21.83 -39.72 -21.63
N VAL A 6 21.52 -38.58 -21.01
CA VAL A 6 20.33 -38.41 -20.15
C VAL A 6 19.04 -38.82 -20.90
N LEU A 7 19.11 -38.88 -22.23
CA LEU A 7 18.04 -39.29 -23.15
C LEU A 7 17.74 -40.80 -23.17
N GLU A 8 18.57 -41.67 -22.57
CA GLU A 8 18.40 -43.13 -22.71
C GLU A 8 17.71 -43.83 -21.52
N SER A 9 17.31 -43.12 -20.45
CA SER A 9 16.75 -43.78 -19.25
C SER A 9 15.67 -42.98 -18.50
N PHE A 10 14.59 -42.63 -19.17
CA PHE A 10 13.35 -42.18 -18.51
C PHE A 10 12.13 -42.57 -19.36
N GLU A 11 11.02 -42.91 -18.72
CA GLU A 11 9.76 -43.20 -19.43
C GLU A 11 8.91 -41.94 -19.60
N SER A 12 8.99 -41.00 -18.65
CA SER A 12 8.23 -39.76 -18.64
C SER A 12 9.08 -38.53 -18.27
N THR A 13 8.71 -37.36 -18.79
CA THR A 13 9.34 -36.08 -18.42
C THR A 13 9.14 -35.70 -16.95
N SER A 14 8.20 -36.34 -16.26
CA SER A 14 8.03 -36.20 -14.81
C SER A 14 9.23 -36.71 -14.00
N GLU A 15 10.05 -37.60 -14.57
CA GLU A 15 11.26 -38.13 -13.94
C GLU A 15 12.47 -37.19 -14.09
N ILE A 16 12.37 -36.17 -14.96
CA ILE A 16 13.46 -35.26 -15.25
C ILE A 16 13.50 -34.16 -14.18
N PRO A 17 14.60 -34.03 -13.41
CA PRO A 17 14.72 -32.98 -12.41
C PRO A 17 14.84 -31.60 -13.07
N VAL A 18 13.97 -30.67 -12.68
CA VAL A 18 14.02 -29.27 -13.13
C VAL A 18 14.83 -28.44 -12.13
N PRO A 19 15.80 -27.62 -12.58
CA PRO A 19 16.54 -26.71 -11.71
C PRO A 19 15.61 -25.74 -10.96
N ARG A 20 15.87 -25.51 -9.67
CA ARG A 20 15.02 -24.61 -8.84
C ARG A 20 15.14 -23.15 -9.23
N THR A 21 16.34 -22.71 -9.62
CA THR A 21 16.61 -21.32 -10.00
C THR A 21 16.30 -21.09 -11.47
N LEU A 22 15.68 -19.96 -11.81
CA LEU A 22 15.35 -19.63 -13.20
C LEU A 22 16.59 -19.56 -14.11
N VAL A 23 17.73 -19.08 -13.58
CA VAL A 23 18.97 -19.00 -14.36
C VAL A 23 19.48 -20.39 -14.80
N GLY A 24 19.17 -21.44 -14.04
CA GLY A 24 19.53 -22.82 -14.38
C GLY A 24 18.60 -23.45 -15.40
N GLN A 25 17.42 -22.87 -15.61
CA GLN A 25 16.45 -23.31 -16.62
C GLN A 25 16.68 -22.64 -17.99
N VAL A 26 17.63 -21.71 -18.10
CA VAL A 26 17.98 -21.08 -19.37
C VAL A 26 18.77 -22.07 -20.23
N ILE A 27 18.24 -22.38 -21.42
CA ILE A 27 18.83 -23.37 -22.34
C ILE A 27 19.51 -22.65 -23.51
N GLY A 28 20.75 -23.05 -23.84
CA GLY A 28 21.48 -22.59 -25.03
C GLY A 28 21.93 -21.12 -25.00
N GLN A 29 21.96 -20.50 -23.81
CA GLN A 29 22.45 -19.13 -23.61
C GLN A 29 23.35 -19.03 -22.37
N GLU A 30 24.38 -19.87 -22.32
CA GLU A 30 25.31 -19.99 -21.19
C GLU A 30 26.00 -18.66 -20.88
N LYS A 31 26.46 -17.97 -21.92
CA LYS A 31 27.09 -16.65 -21.81
C LYS A 31 26.15 -15.59 -21.24
N ALA A 32 24.87 -15.59 -21.66
CA ALA A 32 23.89 -14.66 -21.14
C ALA A 32 23.58 -14.95 -19.67
N GLY A 33 23.43 -16.23 -19.31
CA GLY A 33 23.24 -16.66 -17.92
C GLY A 33 24.40 -16.24 -17.01
N GLU A 34 25.64 -16.36 -17.46
CA GLU A 34 26.83 -15.92 -16.70
C GLU A 34 26.88 -14.40 -16.53
N ILE A 35 26.58 -13.64 -17.60
CA ILE A 35 26.50 -12.16 -17.53
C ILE A 35 25.42 -11.73 -16.55
N ILE A 36 24.24 -12.35 -16.57
CA ILE A 36 23.14 -12.06 -15.65
C ILE A 36 23.56 -12.32 -14.19
N LYS A 37 24.24 -13.44 -13.90
CA LYS A 37 24.77 -13.73 -12.56
C LYS A 37 25.73 -12.65 -12.09
N LYS A 38 26.68 -12.24 -12.94
CA LYS A 38 27.65 -11.18 -12.63
C LYS A 38 26.96 -9.82 -12.46
N ALA A 39 26.00 -9.50 -13.31
CA ALA A 39 25.25 -8.25 -13.27
C ALA A 39 24.37 -8.14 -12.03
N ALA A 40 23.69 -9.22 -11.62
CA ALA A 40 22.92 -9.27 -10.38
C ALA A 40 23.79 -9.04 -9.15
N ALA A 41 24.95 -9.72 -9.08
CA ALA A 41 25.90 -9.55 -7.98
C ALA A 41 26.46 -8.12 -7.88
N GLN A 42 26.72 -7.48 -9.03
CA GLN A 42 27.30 -6.13 -9.10
C GLN A 42 26.27 -5.00 -9.26
N LYS A 43 24.97 -5.31 -9.25
CA LYS A 43 23.86 -4.35 -9.49
C LYS A 43 24.06 -3.51 -10.76
N ARG A 44 24.44 -4.15 -11.86
CA ARG A 44 24.64 -3.50 -13.16
C ARG A 44 23.41 -3.62 -14.05
N ASN A 45 23.12 -2.56 -14.80
CA ASN A 45 22.08 -2.58 -15.81
C ASN A 45 22.50 -3.51 -16.97
N VAL A 46 21.52 -4.22 -17.54
CA VAL A 46 21.74 -5.13 -18.67
C VAL A 46 20.79 -4.77 -19.80
N LEU A 47 21.31 -4.73 -21.02
CA LEU A 47 20.51 -4.62 -22.24
C LEU A 47 20.46 -6.00 -22.91
N LEU A 48 19.27 -6.57 -23.03
CA LEU A 48 19.04 -7.84 -23.70
C LEU A 48 18.55 -7.61 -25.12
N VAL A 49 19.38 -7.93 -26.11
CA VAL A 49 19.06 -7.78 -27.54
C VAL A 49 18.87 -9.16 -28.16
N GLY A 50 17.76 -9.36 -28.87
CA GLY A 50 17.48 -10.60 -29.59
C GLY A 50 16.06 -10.67 -30.13
N LEU A 51 15.82 -11.63 -31.02
CA LEU A 51 14.52 -11.89 -31.65
C LEU A 51 13.41 -12.15 -30.61
N PRO A 52 12.14 -11.84 -30.89
CA PRO A 52 11.04 -12.20 -29.99
C PRO A 52 11.03 -13.71 -29.70
N GLY A 53 10.61 -14.10 -28.49
CA GLY A 53 10.55 -15.52 -28.09
C GLY A 53 11.86 -16.16 -27.63
N THR A 54 12.99 -15.44 -27.61
CA THR A 54 14.31 -16.00 -27.21
C THR A 54 14.59 -15.98 -25.70
N GLY A 55 13.57 -15.89 -24.83
CA GLY A 55 13.79 -15.97 -23.37
C GLY A 55 14.37 -14.71 -22.70
N LYS A 56 14.30 -13.52 -23.33
CA LYS A 56 14.73 -12.25 -22.72
C LYS A 56 14.04 -11.97 -21.37
N SER A 57 12.72 -12.15 -21.30
CA SER A 57 11.95 -11.95 -20.06
C SER A 57 12.34 -12.96 -18.98
N MET A 58 12.65 -14.20 -19.38
CA MET A 58 13.12 -15.25 -18.46
C MET A 58 14.48 -14.90 -17.85
N LEU A 59 15.42 -14.38 -18.66
CA LEU A 59 16.70 -13.86 -18.17
C LEU A 59 16.53 -12.68 -17.20
N ALA A 60 15.60 -11.78 -17.48
CA ALA A 60 15.31 -10.66 -16.58
C ALA A 60 14.72 -11.13 -15.24
N GLN A 61 13.79 -12.10 -15.26
CA GLN A 61 13.25 -12.70 -14.03
C GLN A 61 14.34 -13.46 -13.24
N ALA A 62 15.20 -14.21 -13.94
CA ALA A 62 16.35 -14.87 -13.33
C ALA A 62 17.31 -13.85 -12.67
N MET A 63 17.50 -12.69 -13.28
CA MET A 63 18.28 -11.61 -12.67
C MET A 63 17.63 -11.10 -11.39
N ALA A 64 16.31 -10.87 -11.41
CA ALA A 64 15.56 -10.38 -10.26
C ALA A 64 15.59 -11.37 -9.08
N GLU A 65 15.49 -12.68 -9.35
CA GLU A 65 15.63 -13.75 -8.35
C GLU A 65 17.01 -13.75 -7.69
N LEU A 66 18.07 -13.47 -8.47
CA LEU A 66 19.46 -13.46 -8.00
C LEU A 66 19.85 -12.16 -7.28
N LEU A 67 19.02 -11.12 -7.33
CA LEU A 67 19.33 -9.89 -6.60
C LEU A 67 19.36 -10.18 -5.10
N PRO A 68 20.39 -9.69 -4.38
CA PRO A 68 20.45 -9.89 -2.94
C PRO A 68 19.22 -9.25 -2.28
N VAL A 69 18.55 -10.00 -1.42
CA VAL A 69 17.39 -9.54 -0.64
C VAL A 69 17.86 -8.42 0.29
N GLN A 70 17.78 -7.19 -0.17
CA GLN A 70 17.94 -6.01 0.67
C GLN A 70 16.64 -5.73 1.39
N GLN A 71 16.69 -4.86 2.39
CA GLN A 71 15.47 -4.35 3.01
C GLN A 71 14.63 -3.70 1.91
N LEU A 72 13.48 -4.31 1.63
CA LEU A 72 12.47 -3.71 0.77
C LEU A 72 11.89 -2.50 1.51
N HIS A 73 11.57 -1.47 0.75
CA HIS A 73 11.00 -0.24 1.28
C HIS A 73 9.65 -0.01 0.61
N ASP A 74 8.70 0.48 1.39
CA ASP A 74 7.46 1.04 0.87
C ASP A 74 7.62 2.55 0.71
N ILE A 75 6.91 3.13 -0.26
CA ILE A 75 6.95 4.55 -0.56
C ILE A 75 5.59 5.16 -0.21
N LEU A 76 5.59 6.13 0.69
CA LEU A 76 4.43 6.90 1.10
C LEU A 76 4.48 8.31 0.51
N VAL A 77 3.32 8.81 0.08
CA VAL A 77 3.15 10.17 -0.43
C VAL A 77 2.19 10.91 0.49
N TYR A 78 2.65 12.03 1.03
CA TYR A 78 1.90 12.89 1.92
C TYR A 78 1.52 14.21 1.23
N PRO A 79 0.36 14.79 1.55
CA PRO A 79 0.03 16.14 1.13
C PRO A 79 1.06 17.12 1.70
N ASN A 80 1.35 18.17 0.94
CA ASN A 80 2.21 19.25 1.37
C ASN A 80 1.37 20.52 1.58
N GLU A 81 1.28 20.97 2.83
CA GLU A 81 0.48 22.14 3.22
C GLU A 81 0.99 23.45 2.64
N VAL A 82 2.30 23.54 2.33
CA VAL A 82 2.93 24.76 1.81
C VAL A 82 2.78 24.86 0.29
N ASP A 83 2.97 23.74 -0.41
CA ASP A 83 2.86 23.66 -1.87
C ASP A 83 2.14 22.37 -2.28
N PRO A 84 0.84 22.43 -2.58
CA PRO A 84 0.06 21.27 -3.01
C PRO A 84 0.59 20.57 -4.26
N ASN A 85 1.32 21.28 -5.13
CA ASN A 85 1.90 20.70 -6.36
C ASN A 85 3.21 19.94 -6.10
N ASN A 86 3.73 19.99 -4.86
CA ASN A 86 4.94 19.30 -4.46
C ASN A 86 4.69 18.36 -3.25
N PRO A 87 4.08 17.18 -3.46
CA PRO A 87 3.82 16.21 -2.40
C PRO A 87 5.11 15.71 -1.72
N LYS A 88 5.04 15.43 -0.42
CA LYS A 88 6.18 14.92 0.34
C LYS A 88 6.27 13.40 0.20
N VAL A 89 7.42 12.90 -0.26
CA VAL A 89 7.67 11.46 -0.42
C VAL A 89 8.52 10.94 0.75
N ARG A 90 8.09 9.86 1.39
CA ARG A 90 8.81 9.21 2.49
C ARG A 90 8.97 7.71 2.23
N MET A 91 10.17 7.19 2.45
CA MET A 91 10.43 5.75 2.43
C MET A 91 10.31 5.16 3.84
N VAL A 92 9.63 4.03 3.96
CA VAL A 92 9.49 3.24 5.20
C VAL A 92 9.83 1.78 4.91
N ARG A 93 10.00 0.94 5.93
CA ARG A 93 10.34 -0.47 5.68
C ARG A 93 9.11 -1.20 5.11
N ALA A 94 9.35 -2.22 4.30
CA ALA A 94 8.27 -2.99 3.70
C ALA A 94 7.31 -3.54 4.75
N GLY A 95 6.01 -3.30 4.54
CA GLY A 95 4.92 -3.67 5.43
C GLY A 95 4.53 -2.60 6.45
N GLU A 96 5.35 -1.57 6.68
CA GLU A 96 5.02 -0.47 7.61
C GLU A 96 4.00 0.50 6.99
N ALA A 97 4.03 0.71 5.67
CA ALA A 97 3.13 1.64 5.01
C ALA A 97 1.65 1.32 5.25
N ALA A 98 1.29 0.04 5.18
CA ALA A 98 -0.09 -0.41 5.41
C ALA A 98 -0.57 -0.08 6.84
N LYS A 99 0.31 -0.19 7.84
CA LYS A 99 -0.01 0.15 9.24
C LYS A 99 -0.27 1.64 9.37
N ILE A 100 0.64 2.46 8.85
CA ILE A 100 0.55 3.92 8.89
C ILE A 100 -0.74 4.41 8.20
N VAL A 101 -1.05 3.89 7.01
CA VAL A 101 -2.26 4.26 6.26
C VAL A 101 -3.52 3.86 7.04
N ASN A 102 -3.54 2.69 7.67
CA ASN A 102 -4.68 2.25 8.46
C ASN A 102 -4.86 3.08 9.73
N GLU A 103 -3.78 3.41 10.45
CA GLU A 103 -3.82 4.29 11.62
C GLU A 103 -4.39 5.67 11.26
N LEU A 104 -3.84 6.32 10.23
CA LEU A 104 -4.35 7.61 9.75
C LEU A 104 -5.82 7.55 9.32
N ARG A 105 -6.23 6.44 8.70
CA ARG A 105 -7.63 6.24 8.30
C ARG A 105 -8.56 6.05 9.50
N LEU A 106 -8.10 5.38 10.55
CA LEU A 106 -8.87 5.20 11.79
C LEU A 106 -8.98 6.52 12.56
N GLU A 107 -7.91 7.28 12.65
CA GLU A 107 -7.92 8.62 13.26
C GLU A 107 -8.89 9.56 12.52
N ALA A 108 -8.85 9.59 11.19
CA ALA A 108 -9.77 10.40 10.38
C ALA A 108 -11.24 9.99 10.60
N LYS A 109 -11.52 8.69 10.68
CA LYS A 109 -12.88 8.19 10.98
C LYS A 109 -13.33 8.54 12.40
N ALA A 110 -12.46 8.38 13.40
CA ALA A 110 -12.76 8.73 14.78
C ALA A 110 -13.02 10.23 14.94
N GLN A 111 -12.27 11.07 14.22
CA GLN A 111 -12.49 12.51 14.18
C GLN A 111 -13.84 12.85 13.54
N GLU A 112 -14.20 12.20 12.44
CA GLU A 112 -15.49 12.37 11.78
C GLU A 112 -16.65 11.94 12.69
N ASP A 113 -16.54 10.79 13.35
CA ASP A 113 -17.56 10.29 14.28
C ASP A 113 -17.71 11.21 15.49
N ASN A 114 -16.61 11.71 16.08
CA ASN A 114 -16.68 12.70 17.15
C ASN A 114 -17.34 14.01 16.70
N MET A 115 -17.04 14.50 15.49
CA MET A 115 -17.68 15.70 14.94
C MET A 115 -19.18 15.47 14.73
N ARG A 116 -19.57 14.30 14.21
CA ARG A 116 -20.99 13.91 14.05
C ARG A 116 -21.69 13.84 15.40
N LEU A 117 -21.11 13.19 16.40
CA LEU A 117 -21.68 13.11 17.74
C LEU A 117 -21.85 14.50 18.37
N LEU A 118 -20.84 15.38 18.25
CA LEU A 118 -20.93 16.75 18.76
C LEU A 118 -22.01 17.56 18.05
N SER A 119 -22.16 17.39 16.72
CA SER A 119 -23.22 18.05 15.95
C SER A 119 -24.64 17.63 16.37
N PHE A 120 -24.83 16.41 16.90
CA PHE A 120 -26.13 15.98 17.44
C PHE A 120 -26.32 16.37 18.92
N LEU A 121 -25.24 16.36 19.72
CA LEU A 121 -25.31 16.66 21.15
C LEU A 121 -25.56 18.14 21.45
N LEU A 122 -24.93 19.07 20.71
CA LEU A 122 -25.05 20.51 20.98
C LEU A 122 -26.49 21.05 20.82
N PRO A 123 -27.22 20.78 19.72
CA PRO A 123 -28.61 21.21 19.58
C PRO A 123 -29.53 20.51 20.59
N PHE A 124 -29.29 19.24 20.86
CA PHE A 124 -30.09 18.48 21.83
C PHE A 124 -29.92 19.00 23.26
N ALA A 125 -28.67 19.25 23.69
CA ALA A 125 -28.39 19.82 25.01
C ALA A 125 -28.97 21.24 25.13
N TRP A 126 -28.90 22.06 24.08
CA TRP A 126 -29.53 23.39 24.04
C TRP A 126 -31.05 23.31 24.19
N PHE A 127 -31.68 22.38 23.48
CA PHE A 127 -33.12 22.14 23.58
C PHE A 127 -33.56 21.68 24.97
N VAL A 128 -32.82 20.75 25.59
CA VAL A 128 -33.12 20.27 26.95
C VAL A 128 -32.90 21.37 27.98
N LEU A 129 -31.81 22.13 27.88
CA LEU A 129 -31.49 23.21 28.82
C LEU A 129 -32.56 24.33 28.79
N THR A 130 -32.96 24.77 27.59
CA THR A 130 -34.03 25.77 27.44
C THR A 130 -35.37 25.25 27.97
N SER A 131 -35.70 23.97 27.71
CA SER A 131 -36.92 23.33 28.22
C SER A 131 -36.97 23.23 29.75
N VAL A 132 -35.84 22.92 30.40
CA VAL A 132 -35.75 22.82 31.87
C VAL A 132 -35.91 24.20 32.52
N ILE A 133 -35.26 25.24 31.98
CA ILE A 133 -35.36 26.60 32.52
C ILE A 133 -36.80 27.14 32.39
N TRP A 134 -37.50 26.80 31.31
CA TRP A 134 -38.92 27.13 31.15
C TRP A 134 -39.79 26.40 32.19
N ASN A 135 -39.55 25.12 32.46
CA ASN A 135 -40.27 24.36 33.48
C ASN A 135 -40.10 24.93 34.90
N LEU A 136 -38.90 25.47 35.20
CA LEU A 136 -38.60 26.18 36.45
C LEU A 136 -39.24 27.57 36.56
N LYS A 137 -39.99 28.02 35.54
CA LYS A 137 -40.65 29.33 35.44
C LYS A 137 -39.70 30.54 35.56
N TRP A 138 -38.43 30.35 35.26
CA TRP A 138 -37.46 31.45 35.25
C TRP A 138 -37.58 32.34 34.00
N ILE A 139 -38.21 31.82 32.95
CA ILE A 139 -38.37 32.45 31.64
C ILE A 139 -39.85 32.42 31.23
N SER A 140 -40.33 33.48 30.57
CA SER A 140 -41.70 33.57 30.06
C SER A 140 -41.89 32.81 28.73
N ASP A 141 -43.12 32.41 28.41
CA ASP A 141 -43.43 31.60 27.21
C ASP A 141 -42.95 32.25 25.91
N VAL A 142 -43.02 33.59 25.83
CA VAL A 142 -42.56 34.36 24.66
C VAL A 142 -41.04 34.27 24.51
N VAL A 143 -40.30 34.35 25.62
CA VAL A 143 -38.83 34.28 25.61
C VAL A 143 -38.37 32.85 25.31
N TYR A 144 -39.08 31.83 25.82
CA TYR A 144 -38.82 30.44 25.46
C TYR A 144 -38.98 30.18 23.95
N ALA A 145 -40.09 30.63 23.35
CA ALA A 145 -40.31 30.52 21.90
C ALA A 145 -39.22 31.24 21.08
N ALA A 146 -38.80 32.44 21.50
CA ALA A 146 -37.72 33.17 20.86
C ALA A 146 -36.37 32.42 20.94
N THR A 147 -36.04 31.79 22.08
CA THR A 147 -34.80 31.02 22.25
C THR A 147 -34.75 29.74 21.43
N LEU A 148 -35.89 29.10 21.18
CA LEU A 148 -35.97 27.94 20.29
C LEU A 148 -35.81 28.32 18.81
N ILE A 149 -36.43 29.43 18.38
CA ILE A 149 -36.30 29.93 17.00
C ILE A 149 -34.86 30.38 16.73
N LEU A 150 -34.26 31.12 17.66
CA LEU A 150 -32.85 31.52 17.55
C LEU A 150 -31.91 30.32 17.61
N GLY A 151 -32.13 29.38 18.54
CA GLY A 151 -31.33 28.17 18.67
C GLY A 151 -31.38 27.28 17.43
N GLY A 152 -32.56 27.07 16.85
CA GLY A 152 -32.74 26.28 15.63
C GLY A 152 -32.27 26.95 14.34
N PHE A 153 -31.91 28.25 14.38
CA PHE A 153 -31.33 28.97 13.23
C PHE A 153 -29.80 29.09 13.32
N LEU A 154 -29.22 29.01 14.53
CA LEU A 154 -27.79 29.20 14.79
C LEU A 154 -27.00 27.89 14.97
N LEU A 155 -27.66 26.79 15.35
CA LEU A 155 -27.07 25.46 15.57
C LEU A 155 -27.55 24.49 14.48
#